data_AF-A0AA40AJN8-F1
#
_entry.id   AF-A0AA40AJN8-F1
#
_cell.length_a   1.000
_cell.length_b   1.000
_cell.length_c   1.000
_cell.angle_alpha   90.00
_cell.angle_beta   90.00
_cell.angle_gamma   90.00
#
_symmetry.space_group_name_H-M   'P 1'
#
loop_
_entity.id
_entity.type
_entity.pdbx_description
1 polymer ?
#
loop_
_entity_poly.entity_id
_entity_poly.type
_entity_poly.pdbx_seq_one_letter_code
_entity_poly.pdbx_strand_id
1 'polypeptide(L)'
;YSFNFFPLLINFNPQFFSLFQSFPLPDSVLLDSILNDTPNKHCLARTYLGRDNGVFTRAGFSLRNFPLYLKPMQELGLEVIGLASAMGKAFAIMHWGAGVNGDDVEFVLGSSAVEHEVEGGLDFQHRAIRFYLLDFGQCGLVDFSDDQDVVYQAFKGAMVTGDNQLFIPHYMKSRELYDAFKAGYMDAGQAILEEMGMGNKFSIEDFMKEYEEYAEDFLL
;
A
#
# COMPACT_ATOMS: atom_id res chain seq x y z
N TYR A 1 -22.83 3.06 -1.18
CA TYR A 1 -21.51 2.88 -1.79
C TYR A 1 -20.76 1.87 -0.96
N SER A 2 -20.75 0.61 -1.40
CA SER A 2 -19.97 -0.44 -0.73
C SER A 2 -18.53 -0.27 -1.17
N PHE A 3 -17.65 0.05 -0.23
CA PHE A 3 -16.21 0.02 -0.46
C PHE A 3 -15.82 -1.45 -0.69
N ASN A 4 -15.34 -1.80 -1.89
CA ASN A 4 -14.79 -3.11 -2.16
C ASN A 4 -13.38 -3.15 -1.57
N PHE A 5 -13.23 -3.78 -0.41
CA PHE A 5 -11.94 -3.96 0.26
C PHE A 5 -11.22 -5.16 -0.36
N PHE A 6 -10.06 -4.93 -0.96
CA PHE A 6 -9.14 -6.01 -1.36
C PHE A 6 -8.05 -6.16 -0.30
N PRO A 7 -8.06 -7.23 0.52
CA PRO A 7 -6.98 -7.48 1.45
C PRO A 7 -5.73 -7.92 0.68
N LEU A 8 -4.62 -7.22 0.87
CA LEU A 8 -3.31 -7.65 0.39
C LEU A 8 -2.77 -8.71 1.38
N LEU A 9 -2.44 -9.90 0.87
CA LEU A 9 -1.88 -10.97 1.69
C LEU A 9 -0.46 -10.57 2.13
N ILE A 10 -0.33 -10.23 3.42
CA ILE A 10 0.97 -10.04 4.09
C ILE A 10 1.10 -11.12 5.16
N ASN A 11 2.17 -11.90 5.08
CA ASN A 11 2.59 -12.76 6.18
C ASN A 11 3.38 -11.90 7.18
N PHE A 12 2.70 -11.35 8.20
CA PHE A 12 3.39 -10.64 9.27
C PHE A 12 4.25 -11.60 10.10
N ASN A 13 5.48 -11.19 10.44
CA ASN A 13 6.35 -11.93 11.36
C ASN A 13 5.73 -11.93 12.78
N PRO A 14 5.54 -13.07 13.46
CA PRO A 14 4.95 -13.12 14.80
C PRO A 14 5.75 -12.37 15.88
N GLN A 15 7.03 -12.04 15.67
CA GLN A 15 7.83 -11.22 16.59
C GLN A 15 7.41 -9.74 16.64
N PHE A 16 6.62 -9.31 15.66
CA PHE A 16 6.09 -7.95 15.50
C PHE A 16 5.32 -7.42 16.71
N PHE A 17 4.56 -8.29 17.39
CA PHE A 17 3.73 -7.89 18.53
C PHE A 17 4.55 -7.52 19.78
N SER A 18 5.84 -7.91 19.85
CA SER A 18 6.69 -7.60 21.02
C SER A 18 7.26 -6.18 21.04
N LEU A 19 7.31 -5.47 19.89
CA LEU A 19 7.86 -4.11 19.81
C LEU A 19 6.94 -3.03 20.39
N PHE A 20 5.64 -3.31 20.53
CA PHE A 20 4.68 -2.38 21.13
C PHE A 20 4.87 -2.19 22.65
N GLN A 21 5.75 -2.95 23.30
CA GLN A 21 6.00 -2.86 24.74
C GLN A 21 6.98 -1.74 25.14
N SER A 22 7.69 -1.11 24.19
CA SER A 22 8.75 -0.13 24.51
C SER A 22 8.36 1.35 24.37
N PHE A 23 7.14 1.66 23.92
CA PHE A 23 6.67 3.04 23.85
C PHE A 23 5.99 3.46 25.17
N PRO A 24 6.22 4.68 25.69
CA PRO A 24 5.46 5.18 26.82
C PRO A 24 3.99 5.23 26.42
N LEU A 25 3.20 4.34 27.00
CA LEU A 25 1.76 4.29 26.77
C LEU A 25 1.15 5.64 27.21
N PRO A 26 0.20 6.19 26.46
CA PRO A 26 -0.70 7.22 26.97
C PRO A 26 -1.25 6.83 28.34
N ASP A 27 -1.49 7.81 29.22
CA ASP A 27 -2.10 7.55 30.52
C ASP A 27 -3.38 6.70 30.33
N SER A 28 -3.60 5.70 31.19
CA SER A 28 -4.52 4.58 30.90
C SER A 28 -5.94 5.05 30.60
N VAL A 29 -6.35 6.16 31.23
CA VAL A 29 -7.64 6.81 31.01
C VAL A 29 -7.79 7.37 29.59
N LEU A 30 -6.72 7.97 29.05
CA LEU A 30 -6.72 8.47 27.67
C LEU A 30 -6.74 7.29 26.69
N LEU A 31 -5.96 6.24 26.95
CA LEU A 31 -5.94 5.03 26.12
C LEU A 31 -7.33 4.38 26.06
N ASP A 32 -7.97 4.18 27.22
CA ASP A 32 -9.32 3.62 27.31
C ASP A 32 -10.35 4.49 26.59
N SER A 33 -10.23 5.82 26.69
CA SER A 33 -11.15 6.73 25.98
C SER A 33 -11.00 6.64 24.46
N ILE A 34 -9.77 6.48 23.95
CA ILE A 34 -9.49 6.36 22.52
C ILE A 34 -9.95 5.01 21.98
N LEU A 35 -9.65 3.91 22.69
CA LEU A 35 -9.99 2.55 22.29
C LEU A 35 -11.49 2.27 22.33
N ASN A 36 -12.22 2.87 23.28
CA ASN A 36 -13.67 2.67 23.41
C ASN A 36 -14.51 3.59 22.52
N ASP A 37 -13.90 4.60 21.89
CA ASP A 37 -14.62 5.47 20.98
C ASP A 37 -15.03 4.72 19.69
N THR A 38 -16.33 4.67 19.40
CA THR A 38 -16.87 3.88 18.29
C THR A 38 -16.34 4.35 16.93
N PRO A 39 -16.26 5.67 16.65
CA PRO A 39 -15.51 6.22 15.54
C PRO A 39 -14.10 5.66 15.32
N ASN A 40 -13.34 5.44 16.39
CA ASN A 40 -11.95 4.97 16.38
C ASN A 40 -11.81 3.48 16.03
N LYS A 41 -12.93 2.74 16.02
CA LYS A 41 -12.96 1.37 15.52
C LYS A 41 -12.75 1.29 14.01
N HIS A 42 -12.81 2.39 13.25
CA HIS A 42 -12.49 2.37 11.82
C HIS A 42 -11.13 3.03 11.56
N CYS A 43 -10.07 2.46 12.14
CA CYS A 43 -8.71 2.95 11.90
C CYS A 43 -8.30 2.65 10.44
N LEU A 44 -8.01 3.68 9.66
CA LEU A 44 -7.47 3.65 8.31
C LEU A 44 -6.28 4.62 8.25
N ALA A 45 -5.08 4.05 8.22
CA ALA A 45 -3.83 4.78 8.19
C ALA A 45 -3.24 4.71 6.77
N ARG A 46 -3.18 5.85 6.06
CA ARG A 46 -2.58 5.92 4.72
C ARG A 46 -1.08 5.65 4.82
N THR A 47 -0.64 4.59 4.18
CA THR A 47 0.69 3.98 4.38
C THR A 47 1.70 4.58 3.41
N TYR A 48 2.23 5.75 3.75
CA TYR A 48 3.14 6.50 2.87
C TYR A 48 4.59 6.03 3.02
N LEU A 49 5.04 5.14 2.14
CA LEU A 49 6.43 4.65 2.09
C LEU A 49 7.35 5.55 1.25
N GLY A 50 6.78 6.43 0.42
CA GLY A 50 7.50 7.41 -0.39
C GLY A 50 7.92 8.67 0.37
N ARG A 51 7.50 8.81 1.64
CA ARG A 51 7.74 10.02 2.43
C ARG A 51 8.06 9.73 3.88
N ASP A 52 9.22 10.19 4.33
CA ASP A 52 9.70 9.99 5.71
C ASP A 52 8.79 10.61 6.76
N ASN A 53 8.38 11.87 6.55
CA ASN A 53 7.60 12.66 7.49
C ASN A 53 6.71 13.66 6.75
N GLY A 54 5.69 14.16 7.44
CA GLY A 54 4.89 15.28 6.98
C GLY A 54 4.27 16.06 8.12
N VAL A 55 3.52 17.10 7.79
CA VAL A 55 2.87 17.95 8.78
C VAL A 55 1.66 17.20 9.34
N PHE A 56 1.70 16.91 10.64
CA PHE A 56 0.56 16.38 11.37
C PHE A 56 -0.12 17.52 12.12
N THR A 57 -1.28 17.96 11.65
CA THR A 57 -2.08 18.96 12.35
C THR A 57 -3.09 18.27 13.26
N ARG A 58 -3.19 18.72 14.52
CA ARG A 58 -4.21 18.19 15.46
C ARG A 58 -5.63 18.57 15.07
N ALA A 59 -5.80 19.64 14.28
CA ALA A 59 -7.09 20.10 13.81
C ALA A 59 -7.63 19.14 12.74
N GLY A 60 -8.76 18.50 13.02
CA GLY A 60 -9.41 17.59 12.06
C GLY A 60 -8.83 16.17 12.02
N PHE A 61 -7.98 15.79 12.98
CA PHE A 61 -7.47 14.42 13.07
C PHE A 61 -8.61 13.41 13.25
N SER A 62 -8.59 12.36 12.43
CA SER A 62 -9.48 11.23 12.55
C SER A 62 -8.69 9.96 12.32
N LEU A 63 -8.95 8.92 13.15
CA LEU A 63 -8.41 7.59 12.88
C LEU A 63 -8.95 7.00 11.57
N ARG A 64 -9.99 7.59 10.97
CA ARG A 64 -10.59 7.10 9.72
C ARG A 64 -9.87 7.54 8.45
N ASN A 65 -8.94 8.49 8.54
CA ASN A 65 -8.16 8.95 7.40
C ASN A 65 -7.01 9.84 7.89
N PHE A 66 -5.87 9.22 8.24
CA PHE A 66 -4.68 9.98 8.61
C PHE A 66 -3.44 9.45 7.91
N PRO A 67 -2.45 10.33 7.64
CA PRO A 67 -1.21 9.93 7.02
C PRO A 67 -0.30 9.22 8.03
N LEU A 68 0.16 8.02 7.69
CA LEU A 68 1.17 7.27 8.41
C LEU A 68 2.44 7.22 7.55
N TYR A 69 3.40 8.07 7.92
CA TYR A 69 4.66 8.25 7.19
C TYR A 69 5.71 7.19 7.55
N LEU A 70 6.70 7.01 6.68
CA LEU A 70 7.71 5.97 6.78
C LEU A 70 8.48 5.97 8.11
N LYS A 71 8.98 7.12 8.57
CA LYS A 71 9.78 7.17 9.80
C LYS A 71 8.96 6.76 11.05
N PRO A 72 7.74 7.29 11.28
CA PRO A 72 6.85 6.74 12.31
C PRO A 72 6.60 5.25 12.18
N MET A 73 6.44 4.70 10.97
CA MET A 73 6.28 3.25 10.77
C MET A 73 7.52 2.48 11.25
N GLN A 74 8.72 2.95 10.90
CA GLN A 74 9.97 2.34 11.35
C GLN A 74 10.15 2.45 12.88
N GLU A 75 9.81 3.59 13.47
CA GLU A 75 9.86 3.80 14.92
C GLU A 75 8.90 2.84 15.65
N LEU A 76 7.70 2.62 15.10
CA LEU A 76 6.73 1.64 15.60
C LEU A 76 7.12 0.17 15.33
N GLY A 77 8.21 -0.06 14.60
CA GLY A 77 8.65 -1.41 14.23
C GLY A 77 7.78 -2.09 13.17
N LEU A 78 7.08 -1.31 12.33
CA LEU A 78 6.26 -1.88 11.25
C LEU A 78 7.12 -2.59 10.19
N GLU A 79 6.56 -3.63 9.55
CA GLU A 79 7.26 -4.50 8.60
C GLU A 79 7.18 -3.84 7.22
N VAL A 80 7.94 -2.76 7.06
CA VAL A 80 7.88 -1.87 5.90
C VAL A 80 8.37 -2.53 4.61
N ILE A 81 9.19 -3.58 4.69
CA ILE A 81 9.74 -4.29 3.52
C ILE A 81 8.65 -5.15 2.86
N GLY A 82 7.90 -5.94 3.63
CA GLY A 82 6.77 -6.70 3.10
C GLY A 82 5.59 -5.81 2.71
N LEU A 83 5.39 -4.66 3.37
CA LEU A 83 4.44 -3.64 2.90
C LEU A 83 4.84 -3.11 1.51
N ALA A 84 6.11 -2.78 1.31
CA ALA A 84 6.62 -2.33 0.00
C ALA A 84 6.46 -3.42 -1.06
N SER A 85 6.83 -4.66 -0.75
CA SER A 85 6.67 -5.79 -1.68
C SER A 85 5.20 -6.05 -2.04
N ALA A 86 4.29 -6.04 -1.05
CA ALA A 86 2.86 -6.19 -1.28
C ALA A 86 2.29 -5.05 -2.13
N MET A 87 2.76 -3.82 -1.92
CA MET A 87 2.39 -2.66 -2.73
C MET A 87 2.83 -2.83 -4.19
N GLY A 88 4.07 -3.29 -4.42
CA GLY A 88 4.56 -3.60 -5.76
C GLY A 88 3.72 -4.66 -6.47
N LYS A 89 3.40 -5.76 -5.77
CA LYS A 89 2.51 -6.81 -6.28
C LYS A 89 1.13 -6.26 -6.65
N ALA A 90 0.56 -5.39 -5.82
CA ALA A 90 -0.74 -4.79 -6.05
C ALA A 90 -0.75 -3.92 -7.33
N PHE A 91 0.28 -3.09 -7.51
CA PHE A 91 0.43 -2.31 -8.75
C PHE A 91 0.57 -3.21 -9.98
N ALA A 92 1.35 -4.28 -9.92
CA ALA A 92 1.48 -5.21 -11.04
C ALA A 92 0.15 -5.92 -11.36
N ILE A 93 -0.63 -6.30 -10.35
CA ILE A 93 -1.97 -6.88 -10.54
C ILE A 93 -2.93 -5.86 -11.16
N MET A 94 -2.92 -4.61 -10.72
CA MET A 94 -3.74 -3.56 -11.34
C MET A 94 -3.36 -3.33 -12.80
N HIS A 95 -2.07 -3.13 -13.05
CA HIS A 95 -1.54 -2.83 -14.37
C HIS A 95 -1.78 -3.99 -15.32
N TRP A 96 -1.22 -5.17 -15.04
CA TRP A 96 -1.18 -6.29 -15.98
C TRP A 96 -2.37 -7.23 -15.84
N GLY A 97 -2.88 -7.43 -14.62
CA GLY A 97 -3.98 -8.37 -14.36
C GLY A 97 -5.36 -7.77 -14.62
N ALA A 98 -5.57 -6.52 -14.21
CA ALA A 98 -6.85 -5.83 -14.37
C ALA A 98 -6.89 -4.86 -15.54
N GLY A 99 -5.74 -4.51 -16.14
CA GLY A 99 -5.69 -3.56 -17.25
C GLY A 99 -6.12 -2.16 -16.84
N VAL A 100 -5.79 -1.72 -15.62
CA VAL A 100 -6.08 -0.37 -15.13
C VAL A 100 -4.80 0.36 -14.73
N ASN A 101 -4.78 1.68 -14.89
CA ASN A 101 -3.59 2.48 -14.61
C ASN A 101 -3.27 2.69 -13.13
N GLY A 102 -4.21 2.40 -12.22
CA GLY A 102 -4.00 2.60 -10.79
C GLY A 102 -3.94 4.07 -10.36
N ASP A 103 -4.54 5.00 -11.11
CA ASP A 103 -4.56 6.42 -10.74
C ASP A 103 -5.42 6.67 -9.49
N ASP A 104 -4.89 7.51 -8.60
CA ASP A 104 -5.47 7.97 -7.32
C ASP A 104 -5.90 6.84 -6.35
N VAL A 105 -5.20 5.71 -6.33
CA VAL A 105 -5.48 4.62 -5.39
C VAL A 105 -4.89 4.88 -4.01
N GLU A 106 -5.54 4.35 -2.97
CA GLU A 106 -5.08 4.52 -1.59
C GLU A 106 -4.61 3.19 -0.96
N PHE A 107 -3.37 3.18 -0.46
CA PHE A 107 -2.83 2.09 0.34
C PHE A 107 -2.99 2.39 1.84
N VAL A 108 -3.74 1.55 2.55
CA VAL A 108 -4.07 1.79 3.96
C VAL A 108 -3.86 0.57 4.85
N LEU A 109 -3.33 0.79 6.05
CA LEU A 109 -3.45 -0.15 7.15
C LEU A 109 -4.82 0.03 7.79
N GLY A 110 -5.62 -1.03 7.74
CA GLY A 110 -6.96 -1.09 8.31
C GLY A 110 -7.08 -2.20 9.35
N SER A 111 -8.13 -2.14 10.16
CA SER A 111 -8.42 -3.18 11.16
C SER A 111 -9.63 -4.02 10.75
N SER A 112 -9.47 -5.34 10.75
CA SER A 112 -10.49 -6.32 10.40
C SER A 112 -10.88 -7.18 11.62
N ALA A 113 -12.12 -7.65 11.68
CA ALA A 113 -12.50 -8.66 12.67
C ALA A 113 -11.77 -9.98 12.36
N VAL A 114 -11.39 -10.71 13.41
CA VAL A 114 -10.80 -12.05 13.25
C VAL A 114 -11.94 -13.07 13.27
N GLU A 115 -11.87 -14.09 12.42
CA GLU A 115 -12.82 -15.20 12.48
C GLU A 115 -12.56 -16.00 13.76
N HIS A 116 -13.61 -16.20 14.57
CA HIS A 116 -13.50 -16.98 15.79
C HIS A 116 -13.61 -18.47 15.42
N GLU A 117 -12.48 -19.18 15.43
CA GLU A 117 -12.33 -20.57 14.94
C GLU A 117 -13.31 -21.57 15.56
N VAL A 118 -13.89 -21.26 16.73
CA VAL A 118 -14.69 -22.20 17.53
C VAL A 118 -16.21 -22.05 17.32
N GLU A 119 -16.70 -20.91 16.85
CA GLU A 119 -18.16 -20.64 16.78
C GLU A 119 -18.66 -20.05 15.45
N GLY A 120 -17.79 -19.82 14.46
CA GLY A 120 -18.20 -19.23 13.16
C GLY A 120 -18.72 -17.79 13.26
N GLY A 121 -18.59 -17.16 14.43
CA GLY A 121 -18.86 -15.75 14.67
C GLY A 121 -17.62 -14.89 14.42
N LEU A 122 -17.83 -13.62 14.06
CA LEU A 122 -16.75 -12.63 14.00
C LEU A 122 -16.40 -12.17 15.42
N ASP A 123 -15.12 -12.27 15.77
CA ASP A 123 -14.61 -11.66 16.99
C ASP A 123 -14.29 -10.18 16.72
N PHE A 124 -15.08 -9.30 17.33
CA PHE A 124 -14.90 -7.86 17.22
C PHE A 124 -13.97 -7.28 18.30
N GLN A 125 -13.59 -8.08 19.30
CA GLN A 125 -12.67 -7.71 20.37
C GLN A 125 -11.22 -7.96 19.95
N HIS A 126 -10.96 -9.07 19.25
CA HIS A 126 -9.66 -9.34 18.64
C HIS A 126 -9.67 -8.93 17.17
N ARG A 127 -8.86 -7.93 16.81
CA ARG A 127 -8.80 -7.39 15.45
C ARG A 127 -7.44 -7.60 14.83
N ALA A 128 -7.43 -8.07 13.59
CA ALA A 128 -6.22 -8.15 12.79
C ALA A 128 -5.97 -6.81 12.09
N ILE A 129 -4.71 -6.39 12.03
CA ILE A 129 -4.28 -5.32 11.14
C ILE A 129 -4.06 -5.96 9.76
N ARG A 130 -4.67 -5.37 8.73
CA ARG A 130 -4.52 -5.80 7.34
C ARG A 130 -4.14 -4.62 6.47
N PHE A 131 -3.46 -4.91 5.37
CA PHE A 131 -3.12 -3.92 4.36
C PHE A 131 -4.15 -3.98 3.23
N TYR A 132 -4.72 -2.83 2.90
CA TYR A 132 -5.80 -2.70 1.92
C TYR A 132 -5.41 -1.73 0.82
N LEU A 133 -5.92 -2.01 -0.37
CA LEU A 133 -5.92 -1.10 -1.50
C LEU A 133 -7.36 -0.66 -1.78
N LEU A 134 -7.57 0.66 -1.88
CA LEU A 134 -8.89 1.30 -2.00
C LEU A 134 -8.87 2.43 -3.03
N ASP A 135 -10.04 3.05 -3.20
CA ASP A 135 -10.29 4.25 -4.03
C ASP A 135 -9.95 4.13 -5.52
N PHE A 136 -10.47 3.08 -6.17
CA PHE A 136 -10.32 2.87 -7.62
C PHE A 136 -11.16 3.84 -8.48
N GLY A 137 -11.66 4.94 -7.92
CA GLY A 137 -12.64 5.82 -8.58
C GLY A 137 -12.09 6.58 -9.79
N GLN A 138 -10.77 6.80 -9.85
CA GLN A 138 -10.08 7.50 -10.93
C GLN A 138 -9.28 6.57 -11.85
N CYS A 139 -9.29 5.27 -11.57
CA CYS A 139 -8.56 4.30 -12.40
C CYS A 139 -9.11 4.28 -13.83
N GLY A 140 -8.23 4.54 -14.80
CA GLY A 140 -8.50 4.43 -16.22
C GLY A 140 -8.16 3.05 -16.75
N LEU A 141 -8.97 2.53 -17.68
CA LEU A 141 -8.65 1.31 -18.43
C LEU A 141 -7.47 1.56 -19.37
N VAL A 142 -6.62 0.55 -19.52
CA VAL A 142 -5.47 0.55 -20.43
C VAL A 142 -5.65 -0.59 -21.43
N ASP A 143 -5.66 -0.25 -22.72
CA ASP A 143 -5.84 -1.23 -23.78
C ASP A 143 -4.49 -1.87 -24.16
N PHE A 144 -4.34 -3.16 -23.90
CA PHE A 144 -3.14 -3.91 -24.28
C PHE A 144 -2.97 -4.11 -25.78
N SER A 145 -3.93 -3.70 -26.61
CA SER A 145 -3.76 -3.64 -28.05
C SER A 145 -2.91 -2.45 -28.50
N ASP A 146 -2.82 -1.38 -27.70
CA ASP A 146 -2.01 -0.19 -27.97
C ASP A 146 -0.49 -0.48 -27.99
N ASP A 147 0.28 0.47 -28.51
CA ASP A 147 1.74 0.40 -28.53
C ASP A 147 2.32 0.37 -27.10
N GLN A 148 3.48 -0.30 -26.95
CA GLN A 148 4.16 -0.46 -25.66
C GLN A 148 4.34 0.86 -24.92
N ASP A 149 4.82 1.89 -25.62
CA ASP A 149 5.09 3.20 -25.02
C ASP A 149 3.81 3.86 -24.45
N VAL A 150 2.66 3.64 -25.08
CA VAL A 150 1.37 4.18 -24.63
C VAL A 150 0.93 3.49 -23.33
N VAL A 151 1.01 2.16 -23.30
CA VAL A 151 0.70 1.35 -22.11
C VAL A 151 1.62 1.70 -20.95
N TYR A 152 2.93 1.77 -21.22
CA TYR A 152 3.92 2.09 -20.20
C TYR A 152 3.72 3.51 -19.66
N GLN A 153 3.45 4.48 -20.54
CA GLN A 153 3.19 5.86 -20.15
C GLN A 153 1.94 5.98 -19.27
N ALA A 154 0.87 5.24 -19.54
CA ALA A 154 -0.33 5.24 -18.71
C ALA A 154 -0.03 4.76 -17.29
N PHE A 155 0.74 3.68 -17.15
CA PHE A 155 1.13 3.11 -15.86
C PHE A 155 2.12 3.98 -15.08
N LYS A 156 3.28 4.31 -15.69
CA LYS A 156 4.31 5.10 -14.98
C LYS A 156 3.84 6.52 -14.67
N GLY A 157 2.99 7.09 -15.54
CA GLY A 157 2.32 8.38 -15.30
C GLY A 157 1.50 8.37 -14.02
N ALA A 158 0.56 7.41 -13.90
CA ALA A 158 -0.29 7.28 -12.72
C ALA A 158 0.52 7.04 -11.42
N MET A 159 1.63 6.30 -11.50
CA MET A 159 2.48 6.03 -10.34
C MET A 159 3.20 7.28 -9.78
N VAL A 160 3.47 8.30 -10.59
CA VAL A 160 4.19 9.52 -10.14
C VAL A 160 3.28 10.73 -9.91
N THR A 161 1.99 10.61 -10.19
CA THR A 161 1.00 11.70 -10.00
C THR A 161 0.24 11.57 -8.68
N GLY A 162 -0.38 12.66 -8.24
CA GLY A 162 -1.30 12.66 -7.09
C GLY A 162 -0.67 12.13 -5.80
N ASP A 163 -1.45 11.38 -5.03
CA ASP A 163 -1.00 10.74 -3.78
C ASP A 163 -0.17 9.46 -4.03
N ASN A 164 -0.21 8.86 -5.24
CA ASN A 164 0.55 7.65 -5.57
C ASN A 164 2.05 7.78 -5.30
N GLN A 165 2.62 8.94 -5.63
CA GLN A 165 4.03 9.25 -5.36
C GLN A 165 4.37 9.25 -3.85
N LEU A 166 3.38 9.44 -2.97
CA LEU A 166 3.57 9.43 -1.51
C LEU A 166 3.54 8.00 -0.97
N PHE A 167 2.80 7.10 -1.63
CA PHE A 167 2.73 5.69 -1.26
C PHE A 167 3.97 4.93 -1.69
N ILE A 168 4.40 5.07 -2.95
CA ILE A 168 5.49 4.27 -3.54
C ILE A 168 6.85 4.67 -2.94
N PRO A 169 7.68 3.72 -2.46
CA PRO A 169 9.02 4.04 -1.96
C PRO A 169 9.87 4.76 -3.00
N HIS A 170 10.66 5.73 -2.55
CA HIS A 170 11.51 6.50 -3.46
C HIS A 170 12.78 5.72 -3.84
N TYR A 171 13.00 5.52 -5.14
CA TYR A 171 14.08 4.65 -5.66
C TYR A 171 15.51 5.08 -5.28
N MET A 172 15.78 6.39 -5.12
CA MET A 172 17.06 6.88 -4.58
C MET A 172 17.12 6.98 -3.05
N LYS A 173 16.06 7.49 -2.40
CA LYS A 173 16.10 7.86 -0.97
C LYS A 173 15.87 6.66 -0.03
N SER A 174 15.09 5.67 -0.48
CA SER A 174 14.75 4.47 0.29
C SER A 174 15.01 3.21 -0.52
N ARG A 175 16.25 3.04 -0.99
CA ARG A 175 16.65 1.99 -1.95
C ARG A 175 16.23 0.59 -1.54
N GLU A 176 16.43 0.20 -0.28
CA GLU A 176 16.05 -1.13 0.21
C GLU A 176 14.53 -1.38 0.14
N LEU A 177 13.72 -0.39 0.52
CA LEU A 177 12.25 -0.47 0.39
C LEU A 177 11.84 -0.50 -1.08
N TYR A 178 12.48 0.32 -1.90
CA TYR A 178 12.19 0.35 -3.32
C TYR A 178 12.58 -0.96 -4.03
N ASP A 179 13.71 -1.56 -3.68
CA ASP A 179 14.13 -2.86 -4.23
C ASP A 179 13.10 -3.93 -3.86
N ALA A 180 12.53 -3.90 -2.65
CA ALA A 180 11.44 -4.79 -2.25
C ALA A 180 10.13 -4.53 -3.02
N PHE A 181 9.75 -3.26 -3.23
CA PHE A 181 8.63 -2.87 -4.08
C PHE A 181 8.82 -3.38 -5.52
N LYS A 182 9.98 -3.10 -6.12
CA LYS A 182 10.34 -3.52 -7.48
C LYS A 182 10.32 -5.03 -7.60
N ALA A 183 10.91 -5.75 -6.65
CA ALA A 183 10.88 -7.21 -6.64
C ALA A 183 9.44 -7.76 -6.59
N GLY A 184 8.58 -7.17 -5.75
CA GLY A 184 7.17 -7.54 -5.70
C GLY A 184 6.42 -7.27 -7.01
N TYR A 185 6.65 -6.11 -7.62
CA TYR A 185 6.07 -5.75 -8.92
C TYR A 185 6.54 -6.71 -10.02
N MET A 186 7.84 -7.00 -10.08
CA MET A 186 8.43 -7.91 -11.06
C MET A 186 7.89 -9.33 -10.92
N ASP A 187 7.87 -9.88 -9.70
CA ASP A 187 7.35 -11.22 -9.39
C ASP A 187 5.92 -11.41 -9.88
N ALA A 188 5.01 -10.51 -9.50
CA ALA A 188 3.60 -10.60 -9.91
C ALA A 188 3.40 -10.28 -11.39
N GLY A 189 4.04 -9.23 -11.91
CA GLY A 189 3.86 -8.79 -13.28
C GLY A 189 4.36 -9.82 -14.28
N GLN A 190 5.49 -10.46 -13.99
CA GLN A 190 6.07 -11.47 -14.88
C GLN A 190 5.19 -12.72 -14.95
N ALA A 191 4.70 -13.19 -13.80
CA ALA A 191 3.74 -14.30 -13.75
C ALA A 191 2.47 -14.00 -14.57
N ILE A 192 1.92 -12.78 -14.46
CA ILE A 192 0.73 -12.38 -15.21
C ILE A 192 1.00 -12.31 -16.72
N LEU A 193 2.09 -11.68 -17.15
CA LEU A 193 2.40 -11.59 -18.58
C LEU A 193 2.69 -12.95 -19.22
N GLU A 194 3.32 -13.87 -18.47
CA GLU A 194 3.52 -15.25 -18.89
C GLU A 194 2.18 -15.97 -19.07
N GLU A 195 1.27 -15.87 -18.08
CA GLU A 195 -0.07 -16.46 -18.15
C GLU A 195 -0.90 -15.91 -19.32
N MET A 196 -0.79 -14.61 -19.60
CA MET A 196 -1.49 -13.96 -20.71
C MET A 196 -0.82 -14.17 -22.08
N GLY A 197 0.36 -14.79 -22.13
CA GLY A 197 1.13 -14.96 -23.38
C GLY A 197 1.61 -13.64 -23.99
N MET A 198 1.79 -12.60 -23.17
CA MET A 198 2.11 -11.23 -23.61
C MET A 198 3.60 -10.86 -23.44
N GLY A 199 4.45 -11.77 -22.96
CA GLY A 199 5.88 -11.53 -22.73
C GLY A 199 6.71 -11.19 -23.99
N ASN A 200 6.16 -11.38 -25.20
CA ASN A 200 6.80 -10.92 -26.44
C ASN A 200 6.51 -9.45 -26.77
N LYS A 201 5.46 -8.86 -26.17
CA LYS A 201 5.03 -7.48 -26.41
C LYS A 201 5.42 -6.55 -25.27
N PHE A 202 5.37 -7.03 -24.03
CA PHE A 202 5.68 -6.25 -22.85
C PHE A 202 6.76 -6.94 -22.02
N SER A 203 7.61 -6.14 -21.39
CA SER A 203 8.74 -6.56 -20.58
C SER A 203 8.70 -5.81 -19.24
N ILE A 204 8.49 -6.56 -18.15
CA ILE A 204 8.39 -5.97 -16.82
C ILE A 204 9.70 -5.29 -16.40
N GLU A 205 10.84 -5.85 -16.81
CA GLU A 205 12.16 -5.29 -16.55
C GLU A 205 12.33 -3.93 -17.26
N ASP A 206 11.97 -3.86 -18.54
CA ASP A 206 12.03 -2.61 -19.31
C ASP A 206 11.07 -1.56 -18.74
N PHE A 207 9.83 -1.98 -18.38
CA PHE A 207 8.87 -1.08 -17.74
C PHE A 207 9.43 -0.48 -16.43
N MET A 208 10.01 -1.31 -15.56
CA MET A 208 10.53 -0.82 -14.28
C MET A 208 11.74 0.10 -14.48
N LYS A 209 12.59 -0.17 -15.48
CA LYS A 209 13.69 0.72 -15.84
C LYS A 209 13.16 2.07 -16.34
N GLU A 210 12.18 2.07 -17.24
CA GLU A 210 11.55 3.30 -17.72
C GLU A 210 10.82 4.07 -16.61
N TYR A 211 10.21 3.38 -15.65
CA TYR A 211 9.61 4.00 -14.48
C TYR A 211 10.66 4.70 -13.61
N GLU A 212 11.82 4.07 -13.36
CA GLU A 212 12.91 4.70 -12.60
C GLU A 212 13.42 5.97 -13.29
N GLU A 213 13.67 5.90 -14.60
CA GLU A 213 14.08 7.05 -15.41
C GLU A 213 13.02 8.16 -15.39
N TYR A 214 11.75 7.80 -15.55
CA TYR A 214 10.65 8.75 -15.51
C TYR A 214 10.47 9.36 -14.12
N ALA A 215 10.60 8.56 -13.05
CA ALA A 215 10.47 9.06 -11.69
C ALA A 215 11.58 10.05 -11.31
N GLU A 216 12.77 9.96 -11.91
CA GLU A 216 13.85 10.94 -11.73
C GLU A 216 13.44 12.37 -12.08
N ASP A 217 12.67 12.53 -13.15
CA ASP A 217 12.27 13.84 -13.65
C ASP A 217 11.15 14.49 -12.83
N PHE A 218 10.41 13.70 -12.03
CA PHE A 218 9.18 14.14 -11.34
C PHE A 218 9.27 14.09 -9.81
N LEU A 219 10.10 13.21 -9.24
CA LEU A 219 10.21 13.01 -7.79
C LEU A 219 11.49 13.69 -7.28
N LEU A 220 11.32 14.88 -6.68
CA LEU A 220 12.41 15.64 -6.03
C LEU A 220 12.71 15.17 -4.61
#